data_AF-A0A9W9YRY3-F1
#
_entry.id   AF-A0A9W9YRY3-F1
#
_cell.length_a   1.000
_cell.length_b   1.000
_cell.length_c   1.000
_cell.angle_alpha   90.00
_cell.angle_beta   90.00
_cell.angle_gamma   90.00
#
_symmetry.space_group_name_H-M   'P 1'
#
loop_
_entity.id
_entity.type
_entity.pdbx_description
1 polymer ?
#
loop_
_entity_poly.entity_id
_entity_poly.type
_entity_poly.pdbx_seq_one_letter_code
_entity_poly.pdbx_strand_id
1 'polypeptide(L)'
;MIGEGAIYSDQVPLIFRRKTSFISNTGTALSLDGSTIEICDHVEFINNTGYRGGAVAMRGQSRMIFQKNSKLLFKGNSCESKGGALFILAAGSPLVVFNATGVDTHECFFGYEDDKIDFKDWKTSVIFQGNRAIDDAKGNSVYATTLTNCRRPGESRRNNTVLRWNFIQFKTLDGNVTTRENEVATDAIDIFYEKIDWEVAPVELFNATVKLIDEIGNSVNGIIDVNIIFPENSS
;
A
#
# COMPACT_ATOMS: atom_id res chain seq x y z
N MET A 1 12.19 13.44 -10.19
CA MET A 1 11.57 12.29 -10.88
C MET A 1 11.24 12.74 -12.28
N ILE A 2 11.84 12.13 -13.30
CA ILE A 2 11.47 12.31 -14.71
C ILE A 2 11.23 10.90 -15.25
N GLY A 3 10.03 10.62 -15.76
CA GLY A 3 9.70 9.34 -16.40
C GLY A 3 8.81 8.36 -15.60
N GLU A 4 8.12 8.80 -14.54
CA GLU A 4 7.12 7.99 -13.85
C GLU A 4 5.72 8.58 -14.08
N GLY A 5 4.87 7.91 -14.87
CA GLY A 5 3.52 8.34 -15.18
C GLY A 5 3.32 8.67 -16.65
N ALA A 6 2.39 7.97 -17.33
CA ALA A 6 1.80 8.51 -18.56
C ALA A 6 1.07 9.84 -18.28
N ILE A 7 0.53 9.99 -17.07
CA ILE A 7 0.08 11.25 -16.49
C ILE A 7 0.79 11.47 -15.16
N TYR A 8 1.34 12.67 -14.96
CA TYR A 8 1.88 13.14 -13.69
C TYR A 8 1.07 14.34 -13.20
N SER A 9 0.62 14.30 -11.95
CA SER A 9 -0.07 15.42 -11.30
C SER A 9 0.66 15.81 -10.03
N ASP A 10 0.95 17.11 -9.91
CA ASP A 10 1.59 17.72 -8.76
C ASP A 10 0.64 18.78 -8.16
N GLN A 11 0.11 18.50 -6.97
CA GLN A 11 -0.85 19.33 -6.24
C GLN A 11 -2.09 19.80 -7.02
N VAL A 12 -2.39 19.17 -8.17
CA VAL A 12 -3.52 19.50 -9.04
C VAL A 12 -4.54 18.37 -8.96
N PRO A 13 -5.83 18.66 -8.68
CA PRO A 13 -6.86 17.64 -8.68
C PRO A 13 -7.18 17.17 -10.10
N LEU A 14 -7.38 15.87 -10.26
CA LEU A 14 -7.86 15.27 -11.51
C LEU A 14 -9.26 14.70 -11.31
N ILE A 15 -10.19 15.03 -12.20
CA ILE A 15 -11.58 14.58 -12.11
C ILE A 15 -11.87 13.65 -13.29
N PHE A 16 -12.04 12.36 -13.00
CA PHE A 16 -12.38 11.36 -14.01
C PHE A 16 -13.89 11.15 -14.04
N ARG A 17 -14.50 11.60 -15.14
CA ARG A 17 -15.93 11.43 -15.43
C ARG A 17 -16.12 10.41 -16.53
N ARG A 18 -17.30 9.79 -16.56
CA ARG A 18 -17.69 8.72 -17.48
C ARG A 18 -16.68 7.57 -17.44
N LYS A 19 -16.49 6.89 -18.57
CA LYS A 19 -15.51 5.83 -18.71
C LYS A 19 -14.13 6.43 -19.02
N THR A 20 -13.17 6.26 -18.12
CA THR A 20 -11.76 6.59 -18.34
C THR A 20 -10.90 5.33 -18.25
N SER A 21 -10.01 5.11 -19.22
CA SER A 21 -9.21 3.89 -19.30
C SER A 21 -7.73 4.21 -19.51
N PHE A 22 -6.88 3.62 -18.68
CA PHE A 22 -5.43 3.63 -18.78
C PHE A 22 -4.96 2.23 -19.16
N ILE A 23 -4.53 2.04 -20.40
CA ILE A 23 -4.29 0.71 -20.96
C ILE A 23 -2.84 0.61 -21.47
N SER A 24 -2.13 -0.44 -21.04
CA SER A 24 -0.80 -0.80 -21.54
C SER A 24 0.24 0.33 -21.44
N ASN A 25 0.15 1.17 -20.42
CA ASN A 25 1.17 2.19 -20.16
C ASN A 25 2.43 1.55 -19.58
N THR A 26 3.58 2.17 -19.85
CA THR A 26 4.87 1.82 -19.26
C THR A 26 5.34 2.96 -18.35
N GLY A 27 6.10 2.63 -17.31
CA GLY A 27 6.58 3.61 -16.35
C GLY A 27 5.51 4.14 -15.40
N THR A 28 4.52 3.32 -15.00
CA THR A 28 3.34 3.71 -14.20
C THR A 28 2.35 4.54 -15.02
N ALA A 29 1.04 4.21 -14.96
CA ALA A 29 0.05 4.96 -15.75
C ALA A 29 -0.22 6.36 -15.18
N LEU A 30 -0.36 6.47 -13.85
CA LEU A 30 -0.68 7.71 -13.18
C LEU A 30 0.22 7.91 -11.95
N SER A 31 0.97 9.00 -11.91
CA SER A 31 1.81 9.38 -10.78
C SER A 31 1.25 10.64 -10.13
N LEU A 32 0.98 10.58 -8.84
CA LEU A 32 0.37 11.65 -8.05
C LEU A 32 1.33 12.08 -6.95
N ASP A 33 1.56 13.39 -6.86
CA ASP A 33 2.31 14.02 -5.78
C ASP A 33 1.43 15.08 -5.11
N GLY A 34 0.98 14.82 -3.88
CA GLY A 34 0.07 15.70 -3.15
C GLY A 34 -1.27 15.97 -3.87
N SER A 35 -1.60 15.19 -4.90
CA SER A 35 -2.76 15.39 -5.76
C SER A 35 -3.92 14.49 -5.38
N THR A 36 -5.14 15.00 -5.57
CA THR A 36 -6.39 14.25 -5.38
C THR A 36 -6.94 13.80 -6.72
N ILE A 37 -7.45 12.57 -6.80
CA ILE A 37 -8.26 12.14 -7.94
C ILE A 37 -9.71 11.92 -7.50
N GLU A 38 -10.64 12.43 -8.28
CA GLU A 38 -12.07 12.17 -8.11
C GLU A 38 -12.52 11.13 -9.12
N ILE A 39 -13.07 10.03 -8.62
CA ILE A 39 -13.61 8.94 -9.42
C ILE A 39 -15.13 9.10 -9.44
N CYS A 40 -15.65 9.77 -10.48
CA CYS A 40 -17.09 10.04 -10.58
C CYS A 40 -17.88 8.83 -11.06
N ASP A 41 -17.35 8.11 -12.05
CA ASP A 41 -18.05 7.03 -12.74
C ASP A 41 -17.17 5.78 -12.80
N HIS A 42 -16.63 5.41 -13.97
CA HIS A 42 -15.86 4.17 -14.17
C HIS A 42 -14.44 4.47 -14.63
N VAL A 43 -13.47 4.09 -13.81
CA VAL A 43 -12.04 4.22 -14.11
C VAL A 43 -11.41 2.84 -14.14
N GLU A 44 -10.64 2.55 -15.18
CA GLU A 44 -9.94 1.28 -15.31
C GLU A 44 -8.46 1.45 -15.68
N PHE A 45 -7.62 0.72 -14.97
CA PHE A 45 -6.19 0.58 -15.22
C PHE A 45 -5.94 -0.87 -15.63
N ILE A 46 -5.59 -1.08 -16.89
CA ILE A 46 -5.48 -2.41 -17.50
C ILE A 46 -4.07 -2.61 -18.06
N ASN A 47 -3.41 -3.69 -17.64
CA ASN A 47 -2.12 -4.13 -18.16
C ASN A 47 -1.02 -3.05 -18.13
N ASN A 48 -1.04 -2.15 -17.14
CA ASN A 48 0.00 -1.14 -17.00
C ASN A 48 1.22 -1.72 -16.26
N THR A 49 2.41 -1.24 -16.62
CA THR A 49 3.68 -1.65 -16.05
C THR A 49 4.40 -0.43 -15.46
N GLY A 50 5.07 -0.59 -14.32
CA GLY A 50 5.80 0.50 -13.68
C GLY A 50 6.90 0.02 -12.75
N TYR A 51 7.73 0.93 -12.26
CA TYR A 51 8.74 0.56 -11.27
C TYR A 51 8.10 0.39 -9.88
N ARG A 52 7.26 1.35 -9.45
CA ARG A 52 6.47 1.31 -8.21
C ARG A 52 5.03 1.69 -8.53
N GLY A 53 4.08 0.77 -8.36
CA GLY A 53 2.72 0.98 -8.87
C GLY A 53 2.67 0.79 -10.38
N GLY A 54 2.13 -0.32 -10.88
CA GLY A 54 1.92 -0.47 -12.32
C GLY A 54 0.85 0.50 -12.84
N ALA A 55 -0.23 0.65 -12.08
CA ALA A 55 -1.32 1.55 -12.40
C ALA A 55 -1.09 2.95 -11.82
N VAL A 56 -0.97 3.05 -10.50
CA VAL A 56 -0.92 4.34 -9.81
C VAL A 56 0.21 4.35 -8.77
N ALA A 57 0.99 5.43 -8.77
CA ALA A 57 1.91 5.78 -7.70
C ALA A 57 1.39 7.03 -6.98
N MET A 58 1.15 6.94 -5.68
CA MET A 58 0.65 8.03 -4.83
C MET A 58 1.73 8.44 -3.84
N ARG A 59 2.02 9.74 -3.76
CA ARG A 59 3.02 10.30 -2.84
C ARG A 59 2.46 11.49 -2.07
N GLY A 60 3.06 11.71 -0.90
CA GLY A 60 2.66 12.82 -0.04
C GLY A 60 1.22 12.66 0.43
N GLN A 61 0.44 13.73 0.35
CA GLN A 61 -0.97 13.76 0.75
C GLN A 61 -1.94 13.35 -0.37
N SER A 62 -1.47 12.57 -1.35
CA SER A 62 -2.33 12.12 -2.45
C SER A 62 -3.49 11.23 -2.00
N ARG A 63 -4.65 11.40 -2.64
CA ARG A 63 -5.90 10.68 -2.30
C ARG A 63 -6.72 10.32 -3.52
N MET A 64 -7.49 9.24 -3.44
CA MET A 64 -8.57 8.91 -4.38
C MET A 64 -9.92 9.08 -3.68
N ILE A 65 -10.77 9.96 -4.20
CA ILE A 65 -12.10 10.25 -3.66
C ILE A 65 -13.14 9.61 -4.58
N PHE A 66 -13.93 8.71 -4.00
CA PHE A 66 -14.99 7.99 -4.72
C PHE A 66 -16.31 8.75 -4.63
N GLN A 67 -16.94 8.99 -5.77
CA GLN A 67 -18.34 9.41 -5.81
C GLN A 67 -19.25 8.19 -5.67
N LYS A 68 -20.51 8.43 -5.36
CA LYS A 68 -21.53 7.37 -5.26
C LYS A 68 -21.72 6.64 -6.59
N ASN A 69 -21.81 5.32 -6.50
CA ASN A 69 -21.90 4.36 -7.61
C ASN A 69 -20.70 4.34 -8.55
N SER A 70 -19.57 4.91 -8.13
CA SER A 70 -18.33 4.84 -8.89
C SER A 70 -17.73 3.42 -8.89
N LYS A 71 -16.88 3.15 -9.87
CA LYS A 71 -16.15 1.90 -10.02
C LYS A 71 -14.70 2.16 -10.43
N LEU A 72 -13.79 1.55 -9.72
CA LEU A 72 -12.36 1.57 -10.00
C LEU A 72 -11.87 0.13 -10.21
N LEU A 73 -11.27 -0.13 -11.37
CA LEU A 73 -10.74 -1.45 -11.73
C LEU A 73 -9.23 -1.38 -11.96
N PHE A 74 -8.50 -2.24 -11.28
CA PHE A 74 -7.08 -2.53 -11.53
C PHE A 74 -6.95 -3.96 -12.03
N LYS A 75 -6.69 -4.15 -13.32
CA LYS A 75 -6.58 -5.47 -13.93
C LYS A 75 -5.23 -5.70 -14.59
N GLY A 76 -4.53 -6.77 -14.21
CA GLY A 76 -3.31 -7.20 -14.88
C GLY A 76 -2.15 -6.21 -14.79
N ASN A 77 -2.18 -5.27 -13.84
CA ASN A 77 -1.10 -4.31 -13.68
C ASN A 77 0.09 -4.97 -12.98
N SER A 78 1.31 -4.56 -13.32
CA SER A 78 2.50 -5.12 -12.70
C SER A 78 3.57 -4.09 -12.40
N CYS A 79 4.46 -4.43 -11.47
CA CYS A 79 5.60 -3.60 -11.14
C CYS A 79 6.91 -4.37 -10.95
N GLU A 80 8.03 -3.67 -11.08
CA GLU A 80 9.37 -4.22 -10.86
C GLU A 80 9.84 -4.12 -9.40
N SER A 81 9.22 -3.28 -8.56
CA SER A 81 9.61 -3.08 -7.16
C SER A 81 8.50 -3.46 -6.18
N LYS A 82 7.41 -2.68 -6.12
CA LYS A 82 6.34 -2.86 -5.14
C LYS A 82 5.02 -2.22 -5.54
N GLY A 83 3.92 -2.85 -5.10
CA GLY A 83 2.56 -2.46 -5.40
C GLY A 83 2.22 -2.70 -6.88
N GLY A 84 1.83 -3.92 -7.25
CA GLY A 84 1.63 -4.26 -8.66
C GLY A 84 0.61 -3.36 -9.37
N ALA A 85 -0.46 -2.96 -8.69
CA ALA A 85 -1.35 -1.90 -9.16
C ALA A 85 -1.03 -0.55 -8.51
N LEU A 86 -1.05 -0.50 -7.18
CA LEU A 86 -1.02 0.73 -6.41
C LEU A 86 0.20 0.77 -5.50
N PHE A 87 1.01 1.81 -5.64
CA PHE A 87 2.06 2.14 -4.70
C PHE A 87 1.71 3.40 -3.94
N ILE A 88 1.71 3.34 -2.61
CA ILE A 88 1.41 4.46 -1.72
C ILE A 88 2.63 4.75 -0.85
N LEU A 89 3.23 5.91 -1.07
CA LEU A 89 4.17 6.51 -0.14
C LEU A 89 3.38 7.45 0.76
N ALA A 90 2.89 6.92 1.88
CA ALA A 90 2.14 7.71 2.85
C ALA A 90 3.03 8.83 3.37
N ALA A 91 2.51 10.07 3.38
CA ALA A 91 3.16 11.16 4.10
C ALA A 91 3.35 10.73 5.56
N GLY A 92 4.55 10.93 6.10
CA GLY A 92 4.79 10.75 7.53
C GLY A 92 3.74 11.54 8.31
N SER A 93 3.25 10.97 9.41
CA SER A 93 2.24 11.62 10.25
C SER A 93 2.71 13.04 10.57
N PRO A 94 1.92 14.11 10.32
CA PRO A 94 2.26 15.40 10.90
C PRO A 94 2.48 15.17 12.40
N LEU A 95 3.55 15.75 12.96
CA LEU A 95 4.09 15.53 14.32
C LEU A 95 3.07 15.65 15.48
N VAL A 96 1.81 15.94 15.17
CA VAL A 96 0.67 15.98 16.06
C VAL A 96 -0.10 14.65 15.93
N VAL A 97 0.44 13.58 16.51
CA VAL A 97 -0.26 12.32 16.83
C VAL A 97 -1.32 12.54 17.94
N PHE A 98 -1.65 13.79 18.26
CA PHE A 98 -2.77 14.11 19.14
C PHE A 98 -4.06 14.00 18.34
N ASN A 99 -4.84 12.97 18.64
CA ASN A 99 -6.23 12.80 18.20
C ASN A 99 -6.51 12.52 16.72
N ALA A 100 -5.58 12.06 15.88
CA ALA A 100 -5.98 11.52 14.56
C ALA A 100 -6.95 10.32 14.66
N THR A 101 -6.96 9.62 15.81
CA THR A 101 -7.97 8.61 16.18
C THR A 101 -9.08 9.15 17.10
N GLY A 102 -8.98 10.40 17.55
CA GLY A 102 -9.91 11.07 18.47
C GLY A 102 -10.76 12.17 17.82
N VAL A 103 -10.46 12.55 16.58
CA VAL A 103 -11.32 13.33 15.69
C VAL A 103 -11.74 12.39 14.57
N ASP A 104 -13.04 12.27 14.28
CA ASP A 104 -13.59 11.31 13.30
C ASP A 104 -13.10 11.50 11.84
N THR A 105 -12.18 12.43 11.58
CA THR A 105 -11.59 12.72 10.27
C THR A 105 -10.35 11.86 10.02
N HIS A 106 -10.53 10.72 9.32
CA HIS A 106 -9.43 9.84 8.91
C HIS A 106 -8.96 10.21 7.50
N GLU A 107 -7.80 10.87 7.38
CA GLU A 107 -7.19 11.20 6.09
C GLU A 107 -6.49 9.98 5.46
N CYS A 108 -7.30 9.00 5.05
CA CYS A 108 -6.82 7.84 4.31
C CYS A 108 -6.56 8.17 2.82
N PHE A 109 -5.71 7.37 2.17
CA PHE A 109 -5.43 7.43 0.72
C PHE A 109 -6.67 7.18 -0.13
N PHE A 110 -7.70 6.53 0.43
CA PHE A 110 -9.04 6.46 -0.13
C PHE A 110 -10.00 7.32 0.69
N GLY A 111 -10.90 8.02 0.00
CA GLY A 111 -11.96 8.85 0.58
C GLY A 111 -13.25 8.71 -0.23
N TYR A 112 -14.31 9.34 0.26
CA TYR A 112 -15.64 9.31 -0.36
C TYR A 112 -16.20 10.73 -0.44
N GLU A 113 -17.14 10.96 -1.34
CA GLU A 113 -17.76 12.28 -1.58
C GLU A 113 -18.36 12.90 -0.31
N ASP A 114 -18.89 12.06 0.58
CA ASP A 114 -19.42 12.44 1.88
C ASP A 114 -18.48 11.92 2.97
N ASP A 115 -17.71 12.82 3.56
CA ASP A 115 -16.70 12.54 4.57
C ASP A 115 -17.28 12.08 5.91
N LYS A 116 -18.61 12.18 6.10
CA LYS A 116 -19.32 11.72 7.30
C LYS A 116 -19.74 10.26 7.20
N ILE A 117 -19.72 9.67 6.01
CA ILE A 117 -20.13 8.28 5.80
C ILE A 117 -18.92 7.37 6.05
N ASP A 118 -19.08 6.43 6.98
CA ASP A 118 -18.06 5.42 7.26
C ASP A 118 -17.83 4.50 6.04
N PHE A 119 -16.59 4.05 5.86
CA PHE A 119 -16.17 3.21 4.73
C PHE A 119 -16.99 1.92 4.53
N LYS A 120 -17.65 1.41 5.58
CA LYS A 120 -18.54 0.23 5.48
C LYS A 120 -19.79 0.52 4.64
N ASP A 121 -20.20 1.78 4.56
CA ASP A 121 -21.43 2.25 3.94
C ASP A 121 -21.18 2.94 2.58
N TRP A 122 -19.92 3.02 2.14
CA TRP A 122 -19.55 3.57 0.84
C TRP A 122 -20.18 2.77 -0.30
N LYS A 123 -20.93 3.45 -1.15
CA LYS A 123 -21.56 2.86 -2.33
C LYS A 123 -20.64 3.03 -3.54
N THR A 124 -19.55 2.27 -3.57
CA THR A 124 -18.59 2.25 -4.68
C THR A 124 -18.09 0.81 -4.88
N SER A 125 -17.23 0.59 -5.88
CA SER A 125 -16.57 -0.70 -6.09
C SER A 125 -15.14 -0.49 -6.53
N VAL A 126 -14.19 -1.07 -5.78
CA VAL A 126 -12.77 -1.11 -6.13
C VAL A 126 -12.37 -2.57 -6.33
N ILE A 127 -11.91 -2.92 -7.52
CA ILE A 127 -11.59 -4.29 -7.90
C ILE A 127 -10.13 -4.36 -8.28
N PHE A 128 -9.39 -5.23 -7.60
CA PHE A 128 -8.05 -5.64 -7.96
C PHE A 128 -8.11 -7.05 -8.56
N GLN A 129 -7.66 -7.22 -9.80
CA GLN A 129 -7.78 -8.47 -10.53
C GLN A 129 -6.47 -8.85 -11.22
N GLY A 130 -5.81 -9.90 -10.74
CA GLY A 130 -4.62 -10.48 -11.36
C GLY A 130 -3.46 -9.48 -11.50
N ASN A 131 -3.31 -8.56 -10.56
CA ASN A 131 -2.14 -7.68 -10.50
C ASN A 131 -0.94 -8.46 -9.94
N ARG A 132 0.29 -8.02 -10.23
CA ARG A 132 1.51 -8.74 -9.80
C ARG A 132 2.63 -7.80 -9.38
N ALA A 133 3.27 -8.07 -8.26
CA ALA A 133 4.55 -7.47 -7.92
C ALA A 133 5.72 -8.37 -8.35
N ILE A 134 6.94 -8.02 -7.97
CA ILE A 134 8.11 -8.87 -8.22
C ILE A 134 8.05 -10.17 -7.40
N ASP A 135 7.51 -10.08 -6.18
CA ASP A 135 7.22 -11.19 -5.29
C ASP A 135 6.03 -10.85 -4.38
N ASP A 136 5.48 -11.86 -3.71
CA ASP A 136 4.30 -11.73 -2.84
C ASP A 136 4.54 -10.87 -1.59
N ALA A 137 5.79 -10.68 -1.17
CA ALA A 137 6.18 -9.81 -0.06
C ALA A 137 6.16 -8.31 -0.43
N LYS A 138 5.88 -7.97 -1.69
CA LYS A 138 5.82 -6.59 -2.20
C LYS A 138 4.41 -6.12 -2.56
N GLY A 139 3.39 -6.90 -2.25
CA GLY A 139 1.99 -6.55 -2.44
C GLY A 139 1.58 -6.58 -3.91
N ASN A 140 0.98 -7.70 -4.32
CA ASN A 140 0.60 -7.94 -5.72
C ASN A 140 -0.35 -6.87 -6.27
N SER A 141 -1.22 -6.33 -5.43
CA SER A 141 -2.12 -5.24 -5.79
C SER A 141 -1.71 -3.93 -5.15
N VAL A 142 -1.55 -3.88 -3.83
CA VAL A 142 -1.32 -2.64 -3.09
C VAL A 142 -0.07 -2.76 -2.24
N TYR A 143 0.81 -1.78 -2.36
CA TYR A 143 1.84 -1.53 -1.36
C TYR A 143 1.61 -0.16 -0.73
N ALA A 144 1.67 -0.08 0.60
CA ALA A 144 1.69 1.18 1.31
C ALA A 144 2.84 1.20 2.33
N THR A 145 3.57 2.31 2.45
CA THR A 145 4.61 2.42 3.51
C THR A 145 4.01 2.28 4.91
N THR A 146 2.79 2.79 5.11
CA THR A 146 1.98 2.47 6.29
C THR A 146 0.49 2.61 6.01
N LEU A 147 -0.32 1.86 6.75
CA LEU A 147 -1.78 1.92 6.78
C LEU A 147 -2.31 2.73 7.97
N THR A 148 -1.43 3.35 8.77
CA THR A 148 -1.79 4.01 10.04
C THR A 148 -2.92 5.04 9.87
N ASN A 149 -2.89 5.86 8.82
CA ASN A 149 -3.91 6.90 8.59
C ASN A 149 -5.29 6.35 8.16
N CYS A 150 -5.35 5.07 7.79
CA CYS A 150 -6.58 4.42 7.35
C CYS A 150 -7.21 3.53 8.43
N ARG A 151 -6.55 3.37 9.58
CA ARG A 151 -7.07 2.58 10.71
C ARG A 151 -8.22 3.28 11.38
N ARG A 152 -9.15 2.49 11.93
CA ARG A 152 -10.20 3.03 12.82
C ARG A 152 -9.66 3.29 14.22
N PRO A 153 -10.36 4.15 15.01
CA PRO A 153 -10.09 4.29 16.43
C PRO A 153 -10.20 2.93 17.13
N GLY A 154 -9.18 2.59 17.92
CA GLY A 154 -9.11 1.30 18.63
C GLY A 154 -8.53 0.15 17.81
N GLU A 155 -8.28 0.30 16.51
CA GLU A 155 -7.54 -0.71 15.74
C GLU A 155 -6.04 -0.68 16.07
N SER A 156 -5.48 -1.87 16.27
CA SER A 156 -4.06 -2.02 16.53
C SER A 156 -3.25 -2.03 15.23
N ARG A 157 -1.92 -1.91 15.35
CA ARG A 157 -1.02 -1.97 14.20
C ARG A 157 -1.16 -3.27 13.39
N ARG A 158 -1.19 -4.43 14.08
CA ARG A 158 -1.24 -5.78 13.48
C ARG A 158 -2.65 -6.29 13.18
N ASN A 159 -3.66 -5.79 13.88
CA ASN A 159 -5.06 -6.19 13.69
C ASN A 159 -5.90 -4.97 13.31
N ASN A 160 -6.00 -4.75 11.99
CA ASN A 160 -6.75 -3.64 11.38
C ASN A 160 -7.57 -4.14 10.18
N THR A 161 -8.68 -3.43 9.90
CA THR A 161 -9.60 -3.75 8.80
C THR A 161 -9.29 -3.03 7.50
N VAL A 162 -8.18 -2.29 7.41
CA VAL A 162 -7.78 -1.53 6.23
C VAL A 162 -7.71 -2.44 5.00
N LEU A 163 -8.36 -2.03 3.91
CA LEU A 163 -8.51 -2.82 2.67
C LEU A 163 -9.24 -4.17 2.84
N ARG A 164 -9.90 -4.44 3.97
CA ARG A 164 -10.91 -5.51 4.14
C ARG A 164 -12.34 -4.98 3.99
N TRP A 165 -12.48 -3.81 3.39
CA TRP A 165 -13.76 -3.10 3.26
C TRP A 165 -14.65 -3.74 2.21
N ASN A 166 -15.97 -3.72 2.41
CA ASN A 166 -16.94 -4.44 1.59
C ASN A 166 -16.93 -4.04 0.10
N PHE A 167 -16.53 -2.81 -0.22
CA PHE A 167 -16.44 -2.32 -1.58
C PHE A 167 -15.15 -2.74 -2.30
N ILE A 168 -14.18 -3.32 -1.59
CA ILE A 168 -12.90 -3.78 -2.13
C ILE A 168 -12.97 -5.28 -2.41
N GLN A 169 -12.56 -5.67 -3.61
CA GLN A 169 -12.49 -7.07 -4.02
C GLN A 169 -11.11 -7.38 -4.59
N PHE A 170 -10.50 -8.44 -4.09
CA PHE A 170 -9.31 -9.05 -4.69
C PHE A 170 -9.73 -10.28 -5.49
N LYS A 171 -9.16 -10.41 -6.68
CA LYS A 171 -9.47 -11.49 -7.62
C LYS A 171 -8.21 -11.99 -8.31
N THR A 172 -8.16 -13.29 -8.58
CA THR A 172 -7.17 -13.87 -9.50
C THR A 172 -7.37 -13.31 -10.91
N LEU A 173 -6.41 -13.56 -11.80
CA LEU A 173 -6.51 -13.19 -13.21
C LEU A 173 -7.80 -13.72 -13.87
N ASP A 174 -8.19 -14.95 -13.53
CA ASP A 174 -9.41 -15.63 -14.02
C ASP A 174 -10.71 -15.10 -13.40
N GLY A 175 -10.62 -14.21 -12.41
CA GLY A 175 -11.76 -13.56 -11.78
C GLY A 175 -12.28 -14.25 -10.52
N ASN A 176 -11.61 -15.28 -10.02
CA ASN A 176 -11.97 -15.93 -8.76
C ASN A 176 -11.62 -15.01 -7.58
N VAL A 177 -12.50 -14.91 -6.59
CA VAL A 177 -12.27 -14.07 -5.40
C VAL A 177 -11.11 -14.62 -4.57
N THR A 178 -10.22 -13.74 -4.13
CA THR A 178 -9.07 -14.04 -3.27
C THR A 178 -9.11 -13.25 -1.97
N THR A 179 -8.18 -13.54 -1.06
CA THR A 179 -8.02 -12.84 0.20
C THR A 179 -7.08 -11.64 0.05
N ARG A 180 -7.02 -10.81 1.08
CA ARG A 180 -6.08 -9.67 1.19
C ARG A 180 -4.60 -10.12 1.28
N GLU A 181 -4.37 -11.40 1.61
CA GLU A 181 -3.03 -11.98 1.78
C GLU A 181 -2.27 -11.94 0.46
N ASN A 182 -0.99 -11.57 0.49
CA ASN A 182 -0.11 -11.33 -0.67
C ASN A 182 -0.54 -10.19 -1.62
N GLU A 183 -1.82 -9.83 -1.65
CA GLU A 183 -2.35 -8.71 -2.43
C GLU A 183 -1.96 -7.37 -1.86
N VAL A 184 -1.87 -7.28 -0.54
CA VAL A 184 -1.45 -6.08 0.19
C VAL A 184 -0.13 -6.35 0.88
N ALA A 185 0.78 -5.38 0.90
CA ALA A 185 1.99 -5.41 1.73
C ALA A 185 2.34 -4.01 2.25
N THR A 186 3.06 -3.97 3.36
CA THR A 186 3.54 -2.72 3.99
C THR A 186 5.02 -2.78 4.36
N ASP A 187 5.58 -1.66 4.83
CA ASP A 187 6.92 -1.69 5.42
C ASP A 187 6.93 -2.58 6.68
N ALA A 188 8.09 -3.20 6.94
CA ALA A 188 8.28 -4.02 8.13
C ALA A 188 8.10 -3.20 9.41
N ILE A 189 7.44 -3.78 10.39
CA ILE A 189 7.10 -3.15 11.67
C ILE A 189 7.67 -3.87 12.87
N ASP A 190 7.98 -5.14 12.70
CA ASP A 190 8.47 -6.03 13.73
C ASP A 190 9.57 -6.91 13.15
N ILE A 191 10.55 -7.22 14.00
CA ILE A 191 11.67 -8.09 13.71
C ILE A 191 11.59 -9.26 14.68
N PHE A 192 11.48 -10.47 14.14
CA PHE A 192 11.59 -11.71 14.89
C PHE A 192 12.91 -12.37 14.55
N TYR A 193 13.64 -12.80 15.57
CA TYR A 193 14.91 -13.48 15.39
C TYR A 193 15.02 -14.63 16.40
N GLU A 194 15.70 -15.69 16.00
CA GLU A 194 15.95 -16.84 16.86
C GLU A 194 17.19 -16.59 17.70
N LYS A 195 17.02 -16.26 18.99
CA LYS A 195 18.13 -15.83 19.86
C LYS A 195 19.34 -16.78 19.82
N ILE A 196 19.11 -18.08 19.72
CA ILE A 196 20.19 -19.08 19.73
C ILE A 196 21.10 -18.97 18.50
N ASP A 197 20.57 -18.52 17.35
CA ASP A 197 21.38 -18.34 16.14
C ASP A 197 22.37 -17.17 16.27
N TRP A 198 22.19 -16.32 17.30
CA TRP A 198 23.03 -15.17 17.58
C TRP A 198 24.09 -15.46 18.66
N GLU A 199 24.01 -16.62 19.32
CA GLU A 199 24.99 -17.09 20.29
C GLU A 199 26.03 -17.96 19.56
N VAL A 200 27.03 -17.32 18.97
CA VAL A 200 28.03 -17.99 18.11
C VAL A 200 29.43 -17.83 18.70
N ALA A 201 30.17 -18.94 18.81
CA ALA A 201 31.55 -18.90 19.31
C ALA A 201 32.52 -18.36 18.24
N PRO A 202 33.73 -17.89 18.63
CA PRO A 202 34.76 -17.55 17.66
C PRO A 202 35.02 -18.74 16.72
N VAL A 203 35.14 -18.46 15.42
CA VAL A 203 35.38 -19.46 14.34
C VAL A 203 34.15 -20.27 13.92
N GLU A 204 33.02 -20.18 14.63
CA GLU A 204 31.77 -20.79 14.17
C GLU A 204 31.10 -19.96 13.06
N LEU A 205 30.38 -20.64 12.16
CA LEU A 205 29.64 -20.00 11.08
C LEU A 205 28.43 -19.25 11.65
N PHE A 206 28.43 -17.92 11.51
CA PHE A 206 27.27 -17.10 11.86
C PHE A 206 26.19 -17.22 10.78
N ASN A 207 25.05 -17.83 11.13
CA ASN A 207 23.91 -18.02 10.24
C ASN A 207 22.59 -17.70 10.96
N ALA A 208 22.35 -16.41 11.21
CA ALA A 208 21.18 -15.94 11.95
C ALA A 208 19.90 -15.92 11.13
N THR A 209 18.84 -16.54 11.65
CA THR A 209 17.50 -16.43 11.08
C THR A 209 16.82 -15.15 11.57
N VAL A 210 16.36 -14.33 10.62
CA VAL A 210 15.56 -13.12 10.90
C VAL A 210 14.34 -13.08 10.01
N LYS A 211 13.20 -12.73 10.60
CA LYS A 211 11.92 -12.56 9.92
C LYS A 211 11.36 -11.17 10.19
N LEU A 212 11.05 -10.46 9.12
CA LEU A 212 10.39 -9.16 9.17
C LEU A 212 8.90 -9.33 8.93
N ILE A 213 8.09 -8.71 9.79
CA ILE A 213 6.62 -8.77 9.72
C ILE A 213 6.06 -7.37 9.49
N ASP A 214 5.07 -7.26 8.63
CA ASP A 214 4.41 -6.01 8.24
C ASP A 214 3.12 -5.72 9.03
N GLU A 215 2.41 -4.63 8.73
CA GLU A 215 1.21 -4.18 9.46
C GLU A 215 -0.01 -5.07 9.30
N ILE A 216 0.03 -6.08 8.43
CA ILE A 216 -1.07 -7.02 8.22
C ILE A 216 -0.66 -8.47 8.48
N GLY A 217 0.56 -8.68 9.00
CA GLY A 217 1.06 -9.99 9.43
C GLY A 217 1.83 -10.77 8.37
N ASN A 218 2.12 -10.17 7.21
CA ASN A 218 2.87 -10.81 6.15
C ASN A 218 4.37 -10.83 6.47
N SER A 219 5.06 -11.87 6.01
CA SER A 219 6.52 -11.89 5.98
C SER A 219 7.00 -11.02 4.83
N VAL A 220 7.86 -10.03 5.11
CA VAL A 220 8.30 -9.06 4.11
C VAL A 220 9.82 -8.98 3.99
N ASN A 221 10.30 -8.51 2.84
CA ASN A 221 11.71 -8.26 2.59
C ASN A 221 12.08 -6.82 2.98
N GLY A 222 13.15 -6.66 3.75
CA GLY A 222 13.64 -5.36 4.23
C GLY A 222 15.13 -5.38 4.58
N ILE A 223 15.64 -4.26 5.06
CA ILE A 223 17.04 -4.10 5.49
C ILE A 223 17.06 -4.10 7.02
N ILE A 224 17.99 -4.85 7.60
CA ILE A 224 18.22 -4.91 9.04
C ILE A 224 19.61 -4.34 9.31
N ASP A 225 19.69 -3.42 10.27
CA ASP A 225 20.96 -2.95 10.81
C ASP A 225 21.31 -3.74 12.07
N VAL A 226 22.53 -4.25 12.15
CA VAL A 226 23.00 -5.12 13.23
C VAL A 226 24.18 -4.43 13.90
N ASN A 227 23.98 -4.02 15.15
CA ASN A 227 25.02 -3.40 15.95
C ASN A 227 25.53 -4.38 17.02
N ILE A 228 26.84 -4.67 16.99
CA ILE A 228 27.50 -5.55 17.95
C ILE A 228 28.15 -4.68 19.02
N ILE A 229 27.65 -4.79 20.25
CA ILE A 229 28.17 -4.04 21.39
C ILE A 229 29.11 -4.94 22.19
N PHE A 230 30.39 -4.59 22.22
CA PHE A 230 31.36 -5.22 23.10
C PHE A 230 31.32 -4.53 24.47
N PRO A 231 31.22 -5.27 25.59
CA PRO A 231 31.35 -4.66 26.90
C PRO A 231 32.75 -4.06 27.05
N GLU A 232 32.83 -2.76 27.36
CA GLU A 232 34.07 -2.14 27.83
C GLU A 232 34.54 -2.91 29.07
N ASN A 233 35.74 -3.51 29.01
CA ASN A 233 36.36 -4.41 29.99
C ASN A 233 36.08 -5.91 29.82
N SER A 234 36.24 -6.43 28.60
CA SER A 234 36.49 -7.86 28.37
C SER A 234 37.97 -8.05 28.03
N SER A 235 38.82 -7.92 29.04
CA SER A 235 40.27 -8.18 28.98
C SER A 235 40.65 -9.20 30.03
#